data_AF-A0A936MH64-F1
#
_entry.id   AF-A0A936MH64-F1
#
_cell.length_a   1.000
_cell.length_b   1.000
_cell.length_c   1.000
_cell.angle_alpha   90.00
_cell.angle_beta   90.00
_cell.angle_gamma   90.00
#
_symmetry.space_group_name_H-M   'P 1'
#
loop_
_entity.id
_entity.type
_entity.pdbx_description
1 polymer ?
#
loop_
_entity_poly.entity_id
_entity_poly.type
_entity_poly.pdbx_seq_one_letter_code
_entity_poly.pdbx_strand_id
1 'polypeptide(L)'
;MPQPKGKSGNYNGKPKGTLNRSTKELRTMLTAAFEGEIENIPNTLKKLEPEKRLEILSKFIGFILPKPIEVQESTTESIQPPNVTFVSVDMSLPKV
;
A
#
# COMPACT_ATOMS: atom_id res chain seq x y z
N MET A 1 0.29 -41.49 -30.26
CA MET A 1 1.27 -41.57 -29.16
C MET A 1 1.05 -40.40 -28.22
N PRO A 2 0.87 -40.62 -26.90
CA PRO A 2 0.83 -39.55 -25.90
C PRO A 2 2.21 -38.90 -25.74
N GLN A 3 2.25 -37.61 -25.42
CA GLN A 3 3.50 -36.87 -25.25
C GLN A 3 4.20 -37.24 -23.93
N PRO A 4 5.55 -37.32 -23.90
CA PRO A 4 6.30 -37.64 -22.70
C PRO A 4 6.16 -36.54 -21.65
N LYS A 5 6.07 -36.95 -20.38
CA LYS A 5 5.89 -36.05 -19.24
C LYS A 5 7.01 -34.99 -19.21
N GLY A 6 6.64 -33.72 -19.18
CA GLY A 6 7.58 -32.60 -19.20
C GLY A 6 7.90 -32.02 -20.58
N LYS A 7 7.39 -32.60 -21.68
CA LYS A 7 7.42 -31.98 -23.01
C LYS A 7 6.02 -31.59 -23.45
N SER A 8 5.77 -30.28 -23.53
CA SER A 8 4.62 -29.72 -24.22
C SER A 8 4.89 -29.73 -25.72
N GLY A 9 3.92 -30.13 -26.54
CA GLY A 9 4.00 -30.06 -28.01
C GLY A 9 4.17 -28.64 -28.56
N ASN A 10 3.99 -27.62 -27.72
CA ASN A 10 4.29 -26.24 -28.05
C ASN A 10 5.65 -25.83 -27.47
N TYR A 11 6.71 -25.98 -28.26
CA TYR A 11 8.09 -25.61 -27.91
C TYR A 11 8.25 -24.12 -27.57
N ASN A 12 7.41 -23.25 -28.12
CA ASN A 12 7.46 -21.81 -27.89
C ASN A 12 6.62 -21.35 -26.68
N GLY A 13 5.92 -22.28 -26.01
CA GLY A 13 5.05 -21.97 -24.89
C GLY A 13 3.92 -21.00 -25.22
N LYS A 14 3.14 -20.60 -24.21
CA LYS A 14 2.20 -19.47 -24.36
C LYS A 14 3.03 -18.19 -24.38
N PRO A 15 2.86 -17.28 -25.35
CA PRO A 15 3.67 -16.06 -25.43
C PRO A 15 3.57 -15.28 -24.12
N LYS A 16 4.74 -14.90 -23.57
CA LYS A 16 4.85 -14.13 -22.32
C LYS A 16 4.10 -12.79 -22.50
N GLY A 17 3.15 -12.51 -21.61
CA GLY A 17 2.28 -11.33 -21.72
C GLY A 17 0.91 -11.57 -22.38
N THR A 18 0.61 -12.80 -22.84
CA THR A 18 -0.74 -13.14 -23.31
C THR A 18 -1.73 -13.09 -22.14
N LEU A 19 -2.57 -12.05 -22.14
CA LEU A 19 -3.62 -11.86 -21.14
C LEU A 19 -4.62 -13.03 -21.22
N ASN A 20 -4.99 -13.60 -20.06
CA ASN A 20 -5.98 -14.66 -20.04
C ASN A 20 -7.32 -14.09 -20.56
N ARG A 21 -7.82 -14.64 -21.66
CA ARG A 21 -9.01 -14.13 -22.37
C ARG A 21 -10.21 -13.90 -21.45
N SER A 22 -10.48 -14.85 -20.56
CA SER A 22 -11.53 -14.77 -19.53
C SER A 22 -11.34 -13.60 -18.57
N THR A 23 -10.12 -13.33 -18.11
CA THR A 23 -9.85 -12.19 -17.21
C THR A 23 -10.01 -10.84 -17.91
N LYS A 24 -9.75 -10.77 -19.21
CA LYS A 24 -9.95 -9.54 -19.99
C LYS A 24 -11.43 -9.25 -20.16
N GLU A 25 -12.20 -10.24 -20.59
CA GLU A 25 -13.65 -10.12 -20.80
C GLU A 25 -14.37 -9.76 -19.50
N LEU A 26 -14.03 -10.43 -18.38
CA LEU A 26 -14.61 -10.10 -17.07
C LEU A 26 -14.25 -8.69 -16.60
N ARG A 27 -12.99 -8.25 -16.77
CA ARG A 27 -12.58 -6.88 -16.45
C ARG A 27 -13.37 -5.87 -17.25
N THR A 28 -13.54 -6.09 -18.55
CA THR A 28 -14.32 -5.20 -19.43
C THR A 28 -15.79 -5.12 -19.00
N MET A 29 -16.42 -6.25 -18.69
CA MET A 29 -17.81 -6.28 -18.21
C MET A 29 -17.97 -5.55 -16.88
N LEU A 30 -17.06 -5.77 -15.93
CA LEU A 30 -17.04 -5.06 -14.66
C LEU A 30 -16.86 -3.55 -14.87
N THR A 31 -15.85 -3.14 -15.64
CA THR A 31 -15.61 -1.71 -15.93
C THR A 31 -16.84 -1.06 -16.54
N ALA A 32 -17.47 -1.69 -17.54
CA ALA A 32 -18.68 -1.17 -18.17
C ALA A 32 -19.86 -1.02 -17.18
N ALA A 33 -19.99 -1.94 -16.22
CA ALA A 33 -21.02 -1.84 -15.18
C ALA A 33 -20.74 -0.69 -14.18
N PHE A 34 -19.47 -0.43 -13.86
CA PHE A 34 -19.09 0.63 -12.92
C PHE A 34 -19.10 2.03 -13.54
N GLU A 35 -18.84 2.16 -14.84
CA GLU A 35 -18.63 3.45 -15.52
C GLU A 35 -19.84 4.39 -15.35
N GLY A 36 -21.06 3.87 -15.53
CA GLY A 36 -22.30 4.65 -15.32
C GLY A 36 -22.72 4.78 -13.85
N GLU A 37 -22.29 3.86 -12.99
CA GLU A 37 -22.62 3.92 -11.55
C GLU A 37 -21.82 5.03 -10.86
N ILE A 38 -20.53 5.17 -11.18
CA ILE A 38 -19.65 6.18 -10.55
C ILE A 38 -20.19 7.60 -10.74
N GLU A 39 -20.66 7.94 -11.94
CA GLU A 39 -21.27 9.24 -12.21
C GLU A 39 -22.59 9.45 -11.44
N ASN A 40 -23.32 8.36 -11.16
CA ASN A 40 -24.60 8.38 -10.47
C ASN A 40 -24.50 8.27 -8.95
N ILE A 41 -23.34 7.90 -8.38
CA ILE A 41 -23.12 7.80 -6.93
C ILE A 41 -23.69 9.01 -6.16
N PRO A 42 -23.44 10.27 -6.55
CA PRO A 42 -23.97 11.42 -5.80
C PRO A 42 -25.50 11.46 -5.76
N ASN A 43 -26.14 11.08 -6.87
CA ASN A 43 -27.59 11.03 -6.97
C ASN A 43 -28.18 9.87 -6.15
N THR A 44 -27.52 8.72 -6.16
CA THR A 44 -27.91 7.55 -5.35
C THR A 44 -27.75 7.83 -3.86
N LEU A 45 -26.65 8.48 -3.45
CA LEU A 45 -26.41 8.87 -2.05
C LEU A 45 -27.44 9.89 -1.55
N LYS A 46 -27.94 10.79 -2.40
CA LYS A 46 -29.01 11.74 -2.02
C LYS A 46 -30.34 11.06 -1.72
N LYS A 47 -30.61 9.91 -2.34
CA LYS A 47 -31.86 9.13 -2.15
C LYS A 47 -31.84 8.27 -0.89
N LEU A 48 -30.67 8.11 -0.26
CA LEU A 48 -30.54 7.32 0.97
C LEU A 48 -30.90 8.13 2.22
N GLU A 49 -31.34 7.40 3.23
CA GLU A 49 -31.53 7.92 4.58
C GLU A 49 -30.21 8.49 5.14
N PRO A 50 -30.25 9.62 5.88
CA PRO A 50 -29.05 10.31 6.34
C PRO A 50 -28.06 9.43 7.11
N GLU A 51 -28.54 8.52 7.95
CA GLU A 51 -27.70 7.61 8.74
C GLU A 51 -26.92 6.63 7.83
N LYS A 52 -27.62 5.97 6.90
CA LYS A 52 -27.01 5.05 5.93
C LYS A 52 -26.03 5.76 5.01
N ARG A 53 -26.35 7.01 4.62
CA ARG A 53 -25.46 7.83 3.81
C ARG A 53 -24.14 8.10 4.52
N LEU A 54 -24.16 8.43 5.82
CA LEU A 54 -22.96 8.63 6.62
C LEU A 54 -22.14 7.34 6.76
N GLU A 55 -22.81 6.19 6.95
CA GLU A 55 -22.14 4.89 7.03
C GLU A 55 -21.42 4.52 5.73
N ILE A 56 -22.03 4.80 4.58
CA ILE A 56 -21.39 4.53 3.28
C ILE A 56 -20.23 5.49 3.03
N LEU A 57 -20.39 6.77 3.37
CA LEU A 57 -19.32 7.76 3.23
C LEU A 57 -18.11 7.39 4.09
N SER A 58 -18.31 6.91 5.33
CA SER A 58 -17.20 6.47 6.17
C SER A 58 -16.40 5.31 5.57
N LYS A 59 -17.07 4.38 4.88
CA LYS A 59 -16.42 3.30 4.13
C LYS A 59 -15.64 3.81 2.92
N PHE A 60 -16.13 4.84 2.22
CA PHE A 60 -15.44 5.42 1.08
C PHE A 60 -14.21 6.25 1.45
N ILE A 61 -14.21 6.91 2.61
CA ILE A 61 -13.09 7.73 3.08
C ILE A 61 -11.76 6.94 3.06
N GLY A 62 -11.78 5.66 3.44
CA GLY A 62 -10.58 4.81 3.44
C GLY A 62 -10.01 4.47 2.05
N PHE A 63 -10.78 4.71 0.98
CA PHE A 63 -10.32 4.54 -0.41
C PHE A 63 -9.88 5.87 -1.05
N ILE A 64 -10.38 7.01 -0.55
CA ILE A 64 -10.07 8.35 -1.06
C ILE A 64 -8.83 8.90 -0.36
N LEU A 65 -8.73 8.70 0.95
CA LEU A 65 -7.60 9.17 1.72
C LEU A 65 -6.42 8.20 1.59
N PRO A 66 -5.18 8.71 1.53
CA PRO A 66 -4.01 7.87 1.68
C PRO A 66 -4.06 7.18 3.06
N LYS A 67 -3.73 5.89 3.11
CA LYS A 67 -3.65 5.18 4.38
C LYS A 67 -2.63 5.90 5.28
N PRO A 68 -2.95 6.15 6.55
CA PRO A 68 -1.98 6.70 7.48
C PRO A 68 -0.76 5.78 7.50
N ILE A 69 0.41 6.37 7.32
CA ILE A 69 1.68 5.66 7.47
C ILE A 69 1.75 5.28 8.94
N GLU A 70 1.67 3.98 9.23
CA GLU A 70 2.00 3.48 10.56
C GLU A 70 3.44 3.89 10.83
N VAL A 71 3.64 4.83 11.75
CA VAL A 71 4.97 5.14 12.27
C VAL A 71 5.41 3.89 13.02
N GLN A 72 6.17 3.05 12.33
CA GLN A 72 6.92 2.00 13.00
C GLN A 72 7.95 2.73 13.87
N GLU A 73 7.76 2.72 15.18
CA GLU A 73 8.80 3.08 16.14
C GLU A 73 9.95 2.07 15.97
N SER A 74 10.81 2.32 14.97
CA SER A 74 12.04 1.58 14.79
C SER A 74 13.03 2.05 15.85
N THR A 75 13.22 1.17 16.83
CA THR A 75 14.39 1.06 17.68
C THR A 75 14.48 2.07 18.82
N THR A 76 14.03 1.62 19.99
CA THR A 76 14.59 2.02 21.28
C THR A 76 16.05 1.55 21.35
N GLU A 77 16.97 2.17 20.60
CA GLU A 77 18.39 2.03 20.92
C GLU A 77 18.61 2.76 22.25
N SER A 78 19.04 2.02 23.27
CA SER A 78 19.47 2.58 24.53
C SER A 78 20.48 3.69 24.26
N ILE A 79 20.12 4.93 24.56
CA ILE A 79 21.04 6.06 24.54
C ILE A 79 22.04 5.80 25.68
N GLN A 80 23.18 5.19 25.37
CA GLN A 80 24.29 5.12 26.33
C GLN A 80 24.75 6.58 26.55
N PRO A 81 24.82 7.07 27.79
CA PRO A 81 25.30 8.43 28.02
C PRO A 81 26.72 8.56 27.46
N PRO A 82 27.06 9.72 26.86
CA PRO A 82 28.39 9.93 26.32
C PRO A 82 29.43 9.78 27.43
N ASN A 83 30.55 9.12 27.12
CA ASN A 83 31.64 8.96 28.07
C ASN A 83 32.31 10.31 28.31
N VAL A 84 32.07 10.91 29.48
CA VAL A 84 32.61 12.22 29.85
C VAL A 84 33.93 12.01 30.58
N THR A 85 35.06 12.25 29.92
CA THR A 85 36.37 12.31 30.58
C THR A 85 36.61 13.73 31.09
N PHE A 86 36.60 13.88 32.41
CA PHE A 86 37.03 15.11 33.06
C PHE A 86 38.56 15.21 32.97
N VAL A 87 39.06 16.10 32.11
CA VAL A 87 40.45 16.51 32.14
C VAL A 87 40.57 17.62 33.18
N SER A 88 41.18 17.30 34.32
CA SER A 88 41.57 18.30 35.30
C SER A 88 42.71 19.14 34.73
N VAL A 89 42.40 20.39 34.36
CA VAL A 89 43.41 21.39 33.98
C VAL A 89 44.04 21.89 35.27
N ASP A 90 45.29 21.48 35.52
CA ASP A 90 46.06 21.94 36.69
C ASP A 90 46.48 23.40 36.44
N MET A 91 45.70 24.33 36.98
CA MET A 91 45.99 25.77 36.90
C MET A 91 46.89 26.17 38.06
N SER A 92 48.13 25.66 38.05
CA SER A 92 49.19 26.15 38.93
C SER A 92 49.83 27.39 38.30
N LEU A 93 49.50 28.55 38.86
CA LEU A 93 49.93 29.87 38.43
C LEU A 93 51.47 30.02 38.51
N PRO A 94 52.12 30.70 37.54
CA PRO A 94 53.55 30.98 37.64
C PRO A 94 53.81 31.95 38.80
N LYS A 95 54.67 31.54 39.75
CA LYS A 95 55.19 32.45 40.78
C LYS A 95 56.21 33.41 40.15
N VAL A 96 56.00 34.70 40.44
CA VAL A 96 56.91 35.83 40.16
C VAL A 96 58.17 35.73 40.99
#